data_AF-X1C9A3-F1
#
_entry.id   AF-X1C9A3-F1
#
_cell.length_a   1.000
_cell.length_b   1.000
_cell.length_c   1.000
_cell.angle_alpha   90.00
_cell.angle_beta   90.00
_cell.angle_gamma   90.00
#
_symmetry.space_group_name_H-M   'P 1'
#
loop_
_entity.id
_entity.type
_entity.pdbx_description
1 polymer ?
#
loop_
_entity_poly.entity_id
_entity_poly.type
_entity_poly.pdbx_seq_one_letter_code
_entity_poly.pdbx_strand_id
1 'polypeptide(L)' 'VIIITHNQKIAGLADRIIKLKDGKIEAIETQEKPVAVGEIQW' A
#
# COMPACT_ATOMS: atom_id res chain seq x y z
N VAL A 1 -7.88 8.80 -3.88
CA VAL A 1 -6.82 9.48 -3.10
C VAL A 1 -5.54 8.69 -3.32
N ILE A 2 -4.38 9.34 -3.42
CA ILE A 2 -3.08 8.66 -3.57
C ILE A 2 -2.22 9.02 -2.37
N ILE A 3 -1.66 8.01 -1.72
CA ILE A 3 -0.73 8.17 -0.59
C ILE A 3 0.60 7.57 -1.03
N ILE A 4 1.67 8.34 -0.87
CA ILE A 4 3.03 7.87 -1.07
C ILE A 4 3.65 7.68 0.30
N THR A 5 4.09 6.47 0.60
CA THR A 5 4.67 6.13 1.90
C THR A 5 5.76 5.08 1.74
N HIS A 6 6.78 5.17 2.58
CA HIS A 6 7.77 4.12 2.76
C HIS A 6 7.35 3.11 3.84
N ASN A 7 6.24 3.36 4.56
CA ASN A 7 5.71 2.45 5.58
C ASN A 7 4.75 1.45 4.95
N GLN A 8 5.20 0.21 4.80
CA GLN A 8 4.42 -0.88 4.21
C GLN A 8 3.14 -1.20 5.00
N LYS A 9 3.10 -0.92 6.32
CA LYS A 9 1.91 -1.19 7.14
C LYS A 9 0.73 -0.31 6.75
N ILE A 10 1.00 0.93 6.31
CA ILE A 10 -0.03 1.86 5.84
C ILE A 10 -0.55 1.45 4.44
N ALA A 11 0.29 0.79 3.64
CA ALA A 11 -0.10 0.35 2.30
C ALA A 11 -1.27 -0.65 2.34
N GLY A 12 -1.42 -1.42 3.43
CA GLY A 12 -2.53 -2.34 3.65
C GLY A 12 -3.93 -1.68 3.60
N LEU A 13 -4.02 -0.37 3.80
CA LEU A 13 -5.27 0.39 3.68
C LEU A 13 -5.71 0.63 2.24
N ALA A 14 -4.82 0.49 1.27
CA ALA A 14 -5.09 0.91 -0.10
C ALA A 14 -5.78 -0.19 -0.91
N ASP A 15 -6.77 0.19 -1.72
CA ASP A 15 -7.38 -0.72 -2.70
C ASP A 15 -6.36 -1.25 -3.73
N ARG A 16 -5.33 -0.44 -4.02
CA ARG A 16 -4.23 -0.82 -4.91
C ARG A 16 -2.91 -0.30 -4.38
N ILE A 17 -1.91 -1.17 -4.37
CA ILE A 17 -0.53 -0.89 -3.96
C ILE A 17 0.36 -0.93 -5.19
N ILE A 18 1.16 0.12 -5.38
CA ILE A 18 2.19 0.19 -6.42
C ILE A 18 3.53 0.25 -5.70
N LYS A 19 4.39 -0.75 -5.91
CA LYS A 19 5.74 -0.80 -5.34
C LYS A 19 6.72 -0.20 -6.34
N LEU A 20 7.43 0.84 -5.91
CA LEU A 20 8.42 1.56 -6.70
C LEU A 20 9.81 1.30 -6.12
N LYS A 21 10.78 1.03 -6.99
CA LYS A 21 12.21 0.98 -6.64
C LYS A 21 13.03 1.48 -7.81
N ASP A 22 14.04 2.30 -7.53
CA ASP A 22 14.98 2.84 -8.53
C ASP A 22 14.27 3.48 -9.76
N GLY A 23 13.17 4.19 -9.50
CA GLY A 23 12.37 4.85 -10.53
C GLY A 23 11.53 3.92 -11.41
N LYS A 24 11.49 2.62 -11.10
CA LYS A 24 10.71 1.61 -11.84
C LYS A 24 9.63 1.00 -10.96
N ILE A 25 8.51 0.65 -11.59
CA ILE A 25 7.45 -0.11 -10.93
C ILE A 25 7.92 -1.56 -10.84
N GLU A 26 8.05 -2.06 -9.62
CA GLU A 26 8.39 -3.47 -9.37
C GLU A 26 7.14 -4.34 -9.28
N ALA A 27 6.04 -3.81 -8.73
CA ALA A 27 4.79 -4.56 -8.59
C ALA A 27 3.56 -3.64 -8.56
N ILE A 28 2.43 -4.19 -9.00
CA ILE A 28 1.10 -3.59 -8.86
C ILE A 28 0.18 -4.67 -8.29
N GLU A 29 -0.38 -4.43 -7.12
CA GLU A 29 -1.26 -5.36 -6.39
C GLU A 29 -2.60 -4.67 -6.15
N THR A 30 -3.71 -5.31 -6.52
CA THR A 30 -5.06 -4.84 -6.15
C THR A 30 -5.54 -5.68 -4.98
N GLN A 31 -5.87 -5.05 -3.86
CA GLN A 31 -6.36 -5.71 -2.67
C GLN A 31 -7.87 -5.87 -2.75
N GLU A 32 -8.38 -7.10 -2.64
CA GLU A 32 -9.82 -7.35 -2.58
C GLU A 32 -10.44 -6.92 -1.24
N LYS A 33 -9.65 -6.93 -0.17
CA LYS A 33 -10.06 -6.56 1.19
C LYS A 33 -8.97 -5.70 1.84
N PRO A 34 -9.02 -4.37 1.66
CA PRO A 34 -8.14 -3.46 2.37
C PRO A 34 -8.30 -3.61 3.89
N VAL A 35 -7.21 -3.45 4.63
CA VAL A 35 -7.19 -3.54 6.09
C VAL A 35 -7.94 -2.34 6.67
N ALA A 36 -8.72 -2.54 7.73
CA ALA A 36 -9.37 -1.42 8.41
C ALA A 36 -8.32 -0.60 9.18
N VAL A 37 -8.50 0.73 9.25
CA VAL A 37 -7.55 1.63 9.93
C VAL A 37 -7.27 1.24 11.39
N GLY A 38 -8.25 0.68 12.09
CA GLY A 38 -8.10 0.22 13.48
C GLY A 38 -7.29 -1.06 13.66
N GLU A 39 -7.01 -1.80 12.58
CA GLU A 39 -6.29 -3.07 12.61
C GLU A 39 -4.79 -2.92 12.30
N ILE A 40 -4.35 -1.72 11.88
CA ILE A 40 -2.92 -1.45 11.66
C ILE A 40 -2.16 -1.53 12.98
N GLN A 41 -1.19 -2.45 13.05
CA GLN A 41 -0.22 -2.53 14.14
C GLN A 41 0.94 -1.57 13.89
N TRP A 42 1.24 -0.64 14.80
CA TRP A 42 2.28 0.38 14.59
C TRP A 42 3.70 -0.16 14.77
#